data_AF-A0A537NQ71-F1
#
_entry.id   AF-A0A537NQ71-F1
#
_cell.length_a   1.000
_cell.length_b   1.000
_cell.length_c   1.000
_cell.angle_alpha   90.00
_cell.angle_beta   90.00
_cell.angle_gamma   90.00
#
_symmetry.space_group_name_H-M   'P 1'
#
loop_
_entity.id
_entity.type
_entity.pdbx_description
1 polymer ?
#
loop_
_entity_poly.entity_id
_entity_poly.type
_entity_poly.pdbx_seq_one_letter_code
_entity_poly.pdbx_strand_id
1 'polypeptide(L)'
;MPQNVVAETRVNPDGTLDISRWSRPQHDGPALRIMAVLRWLESVSSLDRETVEAATHLLEGDIDFLLRHGDEPDFDMWEEERGQNYYSLRVGATALERACTWLLGRDGAKATACSTKASVLHQRLDSFWMEGQGFYRSRLSGAPNKYLDISVVFAVIHAGGEGPLHGIRDLRILSTVQKLEALFGRDYAINHNRPKNLAPALGRYSGDVYFSGGAYYFSTLAAAEFYFRLAAECTSELARTYKERGDAFLETVRYYTPQSGELSEQFDQKTGAQSSAKKLAWNYASFITAVAARRALHGLPH
;
A
#
# COMPACT_ATOMS: atom_id res chain seq x y z
N MET A 1 22.20 -4.51 14.50
CA MET A 1 21.84 -5.78 13.83
C MET A 1 22.74 -5.95 12.60
N PRO A 2 23.07 -7.18 12.16
CA PRO A 2 23.75 -7.38 10.87
C PRO A 2 22.90 -6.75 9.75
N GLN A 3 23.52 -6.01 8.83
CA GLN A 3 22.82 -5.27 7.76
C GLN A 3 21.86 -6.16 6.94
N ASN A 4 22.14 -7.46 6.85
CA ASN A 4 21.35 -8.43 6.10
C ASN A 4 20.00 -8.78 6.75
N VAL A 5 19.83 -8.59 8.06
CA VAL A 5 18.56 -8.92 8.77
C VAL A 5 17.52 -7.83 8.58
N VAL A 6 17.96 -6.58 8.37
CA VAL A 6 17.07 -5.41 8.29
C VAL A 6 16.09 -5.51 7.10
N ALA A 7 16.53 -6.12 6.00
CA ALA A 7 15.76 -6.34 4.77
C ALA A 7 15.15 -7.75 4.68
N GLU A 8 15.20 -8.53 5.76
CA GLU A 8 14.59 -9.84 5.78
C GLU A 8 13.06 -9.68 5.79
N THR A 9 12.42 -10.34 4.84
CA THR A 9 10.98 -10.26 4.60
C THR A 9 10.16 -10.73 5.79
N ARG A 10 10.67 -11.72 6.54
CA ARG A 10 9.95 -12.34 7.65
C ARG A 10 10.87 -12.95 8.70
N VAL A 11 10.34 -13.07 9.90
CA VAL A 11 10.96 -13.77 11.03
C VAL A 11 9.98 -14.80 11.59
N ASN A 12 10.50 -15.77 12.34
CA ASN A 12 9.64 -16.69 13.08
C ASN A 12 8.84 -15.94 14.16
N PRO A 13 7.69 -16.46 14.61
CA PRO A 13 6.89 -15.82 15.66
C PRO A 13 7.62 -15.58 16.99
N ASP A 14 8.69 -16.34 17.26
CA ASP A 14 9.55 -16.20 18.44
C ASP A 14 10.68 -15.17 18.27
N GLY A 15 10.75 -14.50 17.11
CA GLY A 15 11.76 -13.49 16.78
C GLY A 15 13.07 -14.07 16.23
N THR A 16 13.18 -15.39 16.06
CA THR A 16 14.34 -16.01 15.40
C THR A 16 14.29 -15.85 13.88
N LEU A 17 15.44 -15.97 13.22
CA LEU A 17 15.54 -15.84 11.77
C LEU A 17 14.81 -16.99 11.06
N ASP A 18 14.05 -16.64 10.02
CA ASP A 18 13.53 -17.62 9.09
C ASP A 18 14.62 -18.01 8.07
N ILE A 19 15.13 -19.23 8.21
CA ILE A 19 16.21 -19.76 7.36
C ILE A 19 15.70 -20.45 6.08
N SER A 20 14.40 -20.43 5.81
CA SER A 20 13.82 -21.02 4.60
C SER A 20 14.26 -20.28 3.34
N ARG A 21 14.21 -20.99 2.20
CA ARG A 21 14.41 -20.35 0.89
C ARG A 21 13.18 -19.50 0.58
N TRP A 22 13.37 -18.19 0.52
CA TRP A 22 12.31 -17.22 0.36
C TRP A 22 12.79 -16.02 -0.46
N SER A 23 11.84 -15.26 -0.99
CA SER A 23 12.08 -14.04 -1.76
C SER A 23 12.59 -12.92 -0.86
N ARG A 24 13.86 -12.58 -1.05
CA ARG A 24 14.59 -11.55 -0.28
C ARG A 24 15.67 -10.88 -1.14
N PRO A 25 16.03 -9.61 -0.91
CA PRO A 25 15.47 -8.70 0.10
C PRO A 25 14.16 -8.05 -0.35
N GLN A 26 13.44 -7.46 0.62
CA GLN A 26 12.34 -6.52 0.42
C GLN A 26 12.66 -5.18 1.11
N HIS A 27 12.61 -4.08 0.37
CA HIS A 27 13.06 -2.77 0.89
C HIS A 27 11.92 -1.92 1.45
N ASP A 28 10.67 -2.28 1.19
CA ASP A 28 9.49 -1.62 1.73
C ASP A 28 9.34 -1.83 3.25
N GLY A 29 9.75 -2.99 3.79
CA GLY A 29 9.69 -3.30 5.22
C GLY A 29 10.32 -2.24 6.14
N PRO A 30 11.62 -1.90 5.98
CA PRO A 30 12.27 -0.82 6.73
C PRO A 30 11.58 0.54 6.57
N ALA A 31 11.08 0.86 5.37
CA ALA A 31 10.37 2.12 5.12
C ALA A 31 9.05 2.19 5.90
N LEU A 32 8.25 1.11 5.86
CA LEU A 32 7.00 1.01 6.61
C LEU A 32 7.26 1.06 8.13
N ARG A 33 8.35 0.45 8.61
CA ARG A 33 8.75 0.48 10.02
C ARG A 33 9.14 1.88 10.48
N ILE A 34 9.95 2.62 9.70
CA ILE A 34 10.25 4.03 9.99
C ILE A 34 8.97 4.85 10.14
N MET A 35 8.07 4.76 9.16
CA MET A 35 6.83 5.54 9.17
C MET A 35 5.93 5.19 10.36
N ALA A 36 5.84 3.89 10.72
CA ALA A 36 5.05 3.44 11.85
C ALA A 36 5.63 3.89 13.20
N VAL A 37 6.95 3.74 13.40
CA VAL A 37 7.63 4.12 14.64
C VAL A 37 7.62 5.62 14.85
N LEU A 38 7.90 6.43 13.82
CA LEU A 38 7.83 7.89 13.93
C LEU A 38 6.42 8.35 14.28
N ARG A 39 5.39 7.84 13.59
CA ARG A 39 3.99 8.14 13.91
C ARG A 39 3.62 7.75 15.34
N TRP A 40 4.10 6.60 15.80
CA TRP A 40 3.85 6.15 17.17
C TRP A 40 4.50 7.09 18.20
N LEU A 41 5.79 7.43 18.03
CA LEU A 41 6.51 8.36 18.89
C LEU A 41 5.84 9.75 18.96
N GLU A 42 5.28 10.23 17.84
CA GLU A 42 4.53 11.49 17.79
C GLU A 42 3.18 11.43 18.54
N SER A 43 2.60 10.24 18.68
CA SER A 43 1.27 10.05 19.25
C SER A 43 1.24 9.75 20.75
N VAL A 44 2.38 9.35 21.33
CA VAL A 44 2.47 8.97 22.74
C VAL A 44 3.13 10.09 23.55
N SER A 45 2.42 10.58 24.57
CA SER A 45 2.84 11.73 25.37
C SER A 45 3.98 11.44 26.34
N SER A 46 4.15 10.19 26.77
CA SER A 46 5.18 9.80 27.74
C SER A 46 5.65 8.37 27.49
N LEU A 47 6.93 8.22 27.21
CA LEU A 47 7.64 6.94 27.11
C LEU A 47 8.83 6.99 28.05
N ASP A 48 9.19 5.85 28.63
CA ASP A 48 10.42 5.74 29.41
C ASP A 48 11.65 5.87 28.50
N ARG A 49 12.80 6.20 29.11
CA ARG A 49 14.03 6.48 28.36
C ARG A 49 14.50 5.28 27.55
N GLU A 50 14.39 4.06 28.09
CA GLU A 50 14.85 2.83 27.44
C GLU A 50 14.05 2.56 26.16
N THR A 51 12.73 2.73 26.21
CA THR A 51 11.86 2.61 25.04
C THR A 51 12.20 3.64 23.95
N VAL A 52 12.46 4.90 24.33
CA VAL A 52 12.86 5.95 23.38
C VAL A 52 14.22 5.66 22.75
N GLU A 53 15.19 5.19 23.54
CA GLU A 53 16.52 4.79 23.06
C GLU A 53 16.43 3.61 22.09
N ALA A 54 15.64 2.59 22.41
CA ALA A 54 15.42 1.43 21.55
C ALA A 54 14.76 1.80 20.21
N ALA A 55 13.72 2.65 20.26
CA ALA A 55 13.05 3.15 19.05
C ALA A 55 14.00 4.01 18.20
N THR A 56 14.83 4.85 18.84
CA THR A 56 15.84 5.68 18.16
C THR A 56 16.86 4.81 17.43
N HIS A 57 17.41 3.79 18.09
CA HIS A 57 18.38 2.87 17.48
C HIS A 57 17.77 2.07 16.31
N LEU A 58 16.49 1.65 16.43
CA LEU A 58 15.78 1.01 15.33
C LEU A 58 15.62 1.93 14.12
N LEU A 59 15.18 3.18 14.35
CA LEU A 59 15.02 4.20 13.31
C LEU A 59 16.35 4.48 12.61
N GLU A 60 17.43 4.68 13.35
CA GLU A 60 18.74 4.97 12.78
C GLU A 60 19.22 3.87 11.85
N GLY A 61 19.03 2.60 12.25
CA GLY A 61 19.39 1.42 11.45
C GLY A 61 18.55 1.30 10.17
N ASP A 62 17.24 1.53 10.24
CA ASP A 62 16.37 1.49 9.07
C ASP A 62 16.66 2.65 8.10
N ILE A 63 16.94 3.85 8.63
CA ILE A 63 17.31 5.02 7.83
C ILE A 63 18.63 4.74 7.11
N ASP A 64 19.64 4.23 7.81
CA ASP A 64 20.92 3.88 7.20
C ASP A 64 20.78 2.80 6.14
N PHE A 65 19.84 1.88 6.32
CA PHE A 65 19.51 0.88 5.31
C PHE A 65 18.93 1.53 4.04
N LEU A 66 17.89 2.37 4.17
CA LEU A 66 17.26 3.03 3.02
C LEU A 66 18.20 4.00 2.29
N LEU A 67 19.06 4.72 3.00
CA LEU A 67 20.07 5.57 2.39
C LEU A 67 21.01 4.78 1.48
N ARG A 68 21.38 3.57 1.88
CA ARG A 68 22.29 2.69 1.13
C ARG A 68 21.59 1.91 0.01
N HIS A 69 20.42 1.34 0.27
CA HIS A 69 19.81 0.32 -0.58
C HIS A 69 18.45 0.71 -1.19
N GLY A 70 17.86 1.84 -0.79
CA GLY A 70 16.48 2.19 -1.13
C GLY A 70 16.17 2.37 -2.63
N ASP A 71 17.20 2.49 -3.48
CA ASP A 71 17.10 2.55 -4.95
C ASP A 71 17.59 1.28 -5.66
N GLU A 72 18.04 0.27 -4.92
CA GLU A 72 18.43 -1.02 -5.49
C GLU A 72 17.20 -1.89 -5.77
N PRO A 73 17.24 -2.78 -6.79
CA PRO A 73 16.14 -3.71 -7.03
C PRO A 73 15.88 -4.66 -5.86
N ASP A 74 14.61 -4.87 -5.53
CA ASP A 74 14.11 -5.74 -4.46
C ASP A 74 12.96 -6.62 -4.95
N PHE A 75 12.51 -7.56 -4.13
CA PHE A 75 11.26 -8.27 -4.41
C PHE A 75 10.05 -7.36 -4.17
N ASP A 76 9.02 -7.49 -5.00
CA ASP A 76 7.78 -6.75 -4.83
C ASP A 76 7.06 -7.14 -3.53
N MET A 77 6.07 -6.34 -3.10
CA MET A 77 5.28 -6.58 -1.88
C MET A 77 4.48 -7.90 -1.90
N TRP A 78 4.42 -8.55 -3.06
CA TRP A 78 3.82 -9.87 -3.28
C TRP A 78 4.81 -11.02 -3.15
N GLU A 79 6.08 -10.71 -2.95
CA GLU A 79 7.17 -11.66 -2.71
C GLU A 79 7.49 -12.55 -3.94
N GLU A 80 7.23 -12.05 -5.15
CA GLU A 80 7.22 -12.88 -6.36
C GLU A 80 8.30 -12.53 -7.38
N GLU A 81 8.53 -11.24 -7.63
CA GLU A 81 9.46 -10.80 -8.68
C GLU A 81 10.44 -9.75 -8.18
N ARG A 82 11.70 -9.92 -8.56
CA ARG A 82 12.76 -8.95 -8.24
C ARG A 82 12.88 -7.91 -9.34
N GLY A 83 12.83 -6.63 -8.97
CA GLY A 83 12.88 -5.52 -9.91
C GLY A 83 12.89 -4.16 -9.21
N GLN A 84 12.70 -3.11 -9.99
CA GLN A 84 12.41 -1.78 -9.45
C GLN A 84 10.90 -1.66 -9.27
N ASN A 85 10.45 -1.53 -8.03
CA ASN A 85 9.04 -1.58 -7.65
C ASN A 85 8.51 -0.21 -7.24
N TYR A 86 7.38 0.21 -7.81
CA TYR A 86 6.75 1.49 -7.54
C TYR A 86 6.42 1.64 -6.05
N TYR A 87 5.89 0.56 -5.44
CA TYR A 87 5.53 0.53 -4.03
C TYR A 87 6.74 0.82 -3.13
N SER A 88 7.81 0.03 -3.25
CA SER A 88 9.03 0.18 -2.44
C SER A 88 9.65 1.57 -2.55
N LEU A 89 9.77 2.10 -3.78
CA LEU A 89 10.31 3.45 -4.00
C LEU A 89 9.42 4.53 -3.38
N ARG A 90 8.09 4.40 -3.53
CA ARG A 90 7.15 5.41 -3.02
C ARG A 90 7.13 5.45 -1.51
N VAL A 91 7.06 4.30 -0.83
CA VAL A 91 7.09 4.27 0.64
C VAL A 91 8.48 4.64 1.18
N GLY A 92 9.55 4.25 0.48
CA GLY A 92 10.92 4.63 0.81
C GLY A 92 11.16 6.14 0.74
N ALA A 93 10.65 6.81 -0.30
CA ALA A 93 10.74 8.27 -0.42
C ALA A 93 10.08 8.96 0.79
N THR A 94 8.85 8.58 1.16
CA THR A 94 8.16 9.20 2.30
C THR A 94 8.78 8.84 3.64
N ALA A 95 9.28 7.62 3.82
CA ALA A 95 10.02 7.26 5.02
C ALA A 95 11.24 8.18 5.22
N LEU A 96 11.99 8.46 4.15
CA LEU A 96 13.15 9.36 4.18
C LEU A 96 12.77 10.83 4.36
N GLU A 97 11.65 11.31 3.81
CA GLU A 97 11.11 12.66 4.07
C GLU A 97 10.77 12.86 5.55
N ARG A 98 10.09 11.87 6.15
CA ARG A 98 9.77 11.89 7.59
C ARG A 98 11.03 11.78 8.45
N ALA A 99 11.96 10.91 8.06
CA ALA A 99 13.25 10.77 8.74
C ALA A 99 14.06 12.07 8.70
N CYS A 100 14.09 12.78 7.56
CA CYS A 100 14.71 14.09 7.43
C CYS A 100 14.18 15.06 8.49
N THR A 101 12.85 15.16 8.61
CA THR A 101 12.19 16.03 9.60
C THR A 101 12.56 15.63 11.03
N TRP A 102 12.53 14.34 11.34
CA TRP A 102 12.88 13.83 12.68
C TRP A 102 14.36 14.04 13.04
N LEU A 103 15.26 14.01 12.05
CA LEU A 103 16.70 14.23 12.22
C LEU A 103 17.07 15.72 12.33
N LEU A 104 16.16 16.66 12.02
CA LEU A 104 16.41 18.09 12.22
C LEU A 104 16.73 18.36 13.69
N GLY A 105 17.89 18.97 13.95
CA GLY A 105 18.38 19.22 15.31
C GLY A 105 19.04 18.03 16.01
N ARG A 106 19.13 16.86 15.34
CA ARG A 106 19.85 15.67 15.82
C ARG A 106 21.10 15.40 14.99
N ASP A 107 20.94 15.29 13.68
CA ASP A 107 22.01 15.03 12.72
C ASP A 107 21.68 15.70 11.37
N GLY A 108 22.20 16.91 11.19
CA GLY A 108 21.93 17.72 9.99
C GLY A 108 22.52 17.11 8.70
N ALA A 109 23.62 16.36 8.80
CA ALA A 109 24.23 15.70 7.65
C ALA A 109 23.36 14.53 7.17
N LYS A 110 22.91 13.68 8.10
CA LYS A 110 22.00 12.56 7.79
C LYS A 110 20.62 13.05 7.35
N ALA A 111 20.11 14.14 7.93
CA ALA A 111 18.88 14.79 7.45
C ALA A 111 18.99 15.22 5.97
N THR A 112 20.10 15.89 5.61
CA THR A 112 20.37 16.30 4.22
C THR A 112 20.48 15.09 3.27
N ALA A 113 21.15 14.02 3.72
CA ALA A 113 21.23 12.77 2.96
C ALA A 113 19.85 12.14 2.73
N CYS A 114 18.98 12.15 3.75
CA CYS A 114 17.60 11.67 3.65
C CYS A 114 16.80 12.48 2.62
N SER A 115 16.85 13.81 2.71
CA SER A 115 16.17 14.69 1.75
C SER A 115 16.64 14.47 0.31
N THR A 116 17.96 14.30 0.13
CA THR A 116 18.56 14.05 -1.19
C THR A 116 18.10 12.70 -1.74
N LYS A 117 18.20 11.62 -0.95
CA LYS A 117 17.80 10.28 -1.36
C LYS A 117 16.29 10.22 -1.64
N ALA A 118 15.45 10.82 -0.79
CA ALA A 118 14.01 10.91 -1.03
C ALA A 118 13.68 11.55 -2.39
N SER A 119 14.37 12.65 -2.73
CA SER A 119 14.19 13.33 -4.02
C SER A 119 14.55 12.43 -5.20
N VAL A 120 15.64 11.66 -5.10
CA VAL A 120 16.05 10.68 -6.12
C VAL A 120 14.99 9.59 -6.29
N LEU A 121 14.49 9.01 -5.19
CA LEU A 121 13.45 7.99 -5.25
C LEU A 121 12.15 8.55 -5.85
N HIS A 122 11.78 9.77 -5.47
CA HIS A 122 10.57 10.43 -6.00
C HIS A 122 10.67 10.68 -7.51
N GLN A 123 11.78 11.23 -8.00
CA GLN A 123 12.00 11.42 -9.44
C GLN A 123 11.99 10.09 -10.23
N ARG A 124 12.44 9.00 -9.61
CA ARG A 124 12.41 7.67 -10.26
C ARG A 124 10.98 7.18 -10.51
N LEU A 125 10.00 7.59 -9.70
CA LEU A 125 8.59 7.18 -9.85
C LEU A 125 8.00 7.64 -11.19
N ASP A 126 8.49 8.72 -11.79
CA ASP A 126 8.04 9.18 -13.12
C ASP A 126 8.24 8.12 -14.21
N SER A 127 9.28 7.29 -14.10
CA SER A 127 9.60 6.23 -15.07
C SER A 127 8.60 5.07 -15.09
N PHE A 128 7.65 5.05 -14.15
CA PHE A 128 6.60 4.04 -14.06
C PHE A 128 5.32 4.46 -14.80
N TRP A 129 5.18 5.73 -15.20
CA TRP A 129 4.03 6.11 -16.00
C TRP A 129 4.15 5.54 -17.42
N MET A 130 3.11 4.82 -17.86
CA MET A 130 3.04 4.28 -19.21
C MET A 130 2.10 5.12 -20.06
N GLU A 131 2.63 6.17 -20.71
CA GLU A 131 1.86 7.16 -21.48
C GLU A 131 0.88 6.53 -22.47
N GLY A 132 1.33 5.56 -23.27
CA GLY A 132 0.48 4.89 -24.28
C GLY A 132 -0.62 4.00 -23.68
N GLN A 133 -0.45 3.54 -22.44
CA GLN A 133 -1.38 2.66 -21.75
C GLN A 133 -2.27 3.41 -20.75
N GLY A 134 -1.86 4.61 -20.32
CA GLY A 134 -2.60 5.48 -19.40
C GLY A 134 -2.67 4.97 -17.96
N PHE A 135 -1.65 4.24 -17.48
CA PHE A 135 -1.55 3.84 -16.07
C PHE A 135 -0.11 3.78 -15.59
N TYR A 136 0.09 3.86 -14.27
CA TYR A 136 1.37 3.56 -13.64
C TYR A 136 1.57 2.05 -13.56
N ARG A 137 2.65 1.54 -14.16
CA ARG A 137 3.06 0.14 -13.93
C ARG A 137 3.59 -0.01 -12.50
N SER A 138 3.41 -1.17 -11.89
CA SER A 138 3.98 -1.47 -10.57
C SER A 138 5.49 -1.72 -10.59
N ARG A 139 6.05 -2.07 -11.74
CA ARG A 139 7.43 -2.55 -11.90
C ARG A 139 8.03 -2.09 -13.23
N LEU A 140 9.32 -1.74 -13.25
CA LEU A 140 10.00 -1.29 -14.49
C LEU A 140 10.37 -2.44 -15.45
N SER A 141 10.47 -3.65 -14.92
CA SER A 141 10.82 -4.88 -15.64
C SER A 141 10.03 -6.05 -15.07
N GLY A 142 10.00 -7.18 -15.79
CA GLY A 142 9.27 -8.38 -15.38
C GLY A 142 8.09 -8.67 -16.28
N ALA A 143 7.14 -9.48 -15.80
CA ALA A 143 6.04 -9.97 -16.60
C ALA A 143 5.02 -8.83 -16.90
N PRO A 144 4.71 -8.52 -18.18
CA PRO A 144 3.82 -7.40 -18.52
C PRO A 144 2.40 -7.50 -17.95
N ASN A 145 1.88 -8.71 -17.73
CA ASN A 145 0.55 -8.91 -17.12
C ASN A 145 0.50 -8.43 -15.66
N LYS A 146 1.65 -8.29 -15.00
CA LYS A 146 1.77 -7.76 -13.64
C LYS A 146 2.00 -6.26 -13.57
N TYR A 147 2.05 -5.56 -14.71
CA TYR A 147 2.27 -4.10 -14.70
C TYR A 147 1.07 -3.36 -14.10
N LEU A 148 -0.16 -3.72 -14.47
CA LEU A 148 -1.37 -3.15 -13.87
C LEU A 148 -1.68 -3.92 -12.59
N ASP A 149 -1.37 -3.31 -11.45
CA ASP A 149 -1.34 -3.99 -10.16
C ASP A 149 -1.75 -3.03 -9.04
N ILE A 150 -2.56 -3.55 -8.11
CA ILE A 150 -3.12 -2.80 -6.98
C ILE A 150 -2.05 -2.23 -6.03
N SER A 151 -0.83 -2.76 -6.05
CA SER A 151 0.33 -2.24 -5.31
C SER A 151 0.58 -0.75 -5.56
N VAL A 152 0.27 -0.24 -6.74
CA VAL A 152 0.37 1.20 -7.06
C VAL A 152 -0.62 2.03 -6.24
N VAL A 153 -1.83 1.51 -6.01
CA VAL A 153 -2.85 2.16 -5.17
C VAL A 153 -2.42 2.12 -3.70
N PHE A 154 -1.93 0.96 -3.24
CA PHE A 154 -1.35 0.80 -1.91
C PHE A 154 -0.21 1.79 -1.65
N ALA A 155 0.67 1.99 -2.64
CA ALA A 155 1.79 2.90 -2.53
C ALA A 155 1.35 4.32 -2.14
N VAL A 156 0.22 4.76 -2.69
CA VAL A 156 -0.33 6.10 -2.42
C VAL A 156 -1.05 6.15 -1.07
N ILE A 157 -1.94 5.20 -0.76
CA ILE A 157 -2.69 5.25 0.50
C ILE A 157 -1.79 4.99 1.72
N HIS A 158 -0.71 4.21 1.58
CA HIS A 158 0.24 3.94 2.66
C HIS A 158 1.29 5.04 2.83
N ALA A 159 1.81 5.63 1.74
CA ALA A 159 2.75 6.75 1.87
C ALA A 159 2.05 8.04 2.33
N GLY A 160 0.81 8.28 1.88
CA GLY A 160 0.12 9.54 2.12
C GLY A 160 0.72 10.71 1.32
N GLY A 161 0.49 11.94 1.79
CA GLY A 161 0.95 13.17 1.15
C GLY A 161 -0.04 13.80 0.16
N GLU A 162 0.06 15.12 0.00
CA GLU A 162 -0.89 15.95 -0.77
C GLU A 162 -0.33 16.46 -2.11
N GLY A 163 0.83 15.94 -2.53
CA GLY A 163 1.48 16.33 -3.78
C GLY A 163 0.62 16.04 -5.02
N PRO A 164 0.77 16.83 -6.10
CA PRO A 164 -0.03 16.66 -7.32
C PRO A 164 0.35 15.41 -8.14
N LEU A 165 1.55 14.86 -7.93
CA LEU A 165 2.03 13.62 -8.55
C LEU A 165 2.33 12.59 -7.46
N HIS A 166 2.13 11.31 -7.79
CA HIS A 166 2.37 10.17 -6.91
C HIS A 166 1.62 10.22 -5.57
N GLY A 167 0.55 11.02 -5.50
CA GLY A 167 -0.29 11.26 -4.33
C GLY A 167 -1.78 11.00 -4.63
N ILE A 168 -2.64 11.29 -3.65
CA ILE A 168 -4.10 11.08 -3.79
C ILE A 168 -4.69 11.95 -4.90
N ARG A 169 -4.15 13.16 -5.11
CA ARG A 169 -4.62 14.12 -6.13
C ARG A 169 -4.15 13.78 -7.55
N ASP A 170 -3.30 12.77 -7.72
CA ASP A 170 -2.73 12.42 -9.02
C ASP A 170 -3.76 11.71 -9.91
N LEU A 171 -4.18 12.37 -10.99
CA LEU A 171 -5.12 11.82 -11.97
C LEU A 171 -4.61 10.55 -12.66
N ARG A 172 -3.29 10.36 -12.73
CA ARG A 172 -2.69 9.13 -13.26
C ARG A 172 -2.92 7.94 -12.32
N ILE A 173 -2.97 8.18 -11.00
CA ILE A 173 -3.35 7.15 -10.02
C ILE A 173 -4.84 6.84 -10.14
N LEU A 174 -5.71 7.85 -10.26
CA LEU A 174 -7.14 7.64 -10.51
C LEU A 174 -7.36 6.81 -11.79
N SER A 175 -6.68 7.13 -12.90
CA SER A 175 -6.73 6.35 -14.13
C SER A 175 -6.26 4.90 -13.92
N THR A 176 -5.23 4.69 -13.10
CA THR A 176 -4.72 3.36 -12.75
C THR A 176 -5.77 2.54 -11.98
N VAL A 177 -6.44 3.15 -10.99
CA VAL A 177 -7.54 2.52 -10.24
C VAL A 177 -8.69 2.15 -11.18
N GLN A 178 -9.14 3.08 -12.03
CA GLN A 178 -10.22 2.83 -12.99
C GLN A 178 -9.88 1.70 -13.99
N LYS A 179 -8.62 1.56 -14.37
CA LYS A 179 -8.16 0.45 -15.22
C LYS A 179 -8.15 -0.89 -14.48
N LEU A 180 -7.78 -0.91 -13.19
CA LEU A 180 -7.94 -2.09 -12.34
C LEU A 180 -9.42 -2.49 -12.20
N GLU A 181 -10.31 -1.52 -12.04
CA GLU A 181 -11.75 -1.76 -12.00
C GLU A 181 -12.29 -2.35 -13.30
N ALA A 182 -11.86 -1.82 -14.45
CA ALA A 182 -12.23 -2.36 -15.75
C ALA A 182 -11.66 -3.78 -15.97
N LEU A 183 -10.41 -4.01 -15.57
CA LEU A 183 -9.74 -5.30 -15.64
C LEU A 183 -10.53 -6.37 -14.87
N PHE A 184 -10.74 -6.19 -13.57
CA PHE A 184 -11.39 -7.19 -12.75
C PHE A 184 -12.91 -7.24 -12.97
N GLY A 185 -13.51 -6.12 -13.38
CA GLY A 185 -14.89 -6.10 -13.85
C GLY A 185 -15.13 -7.01 -15.05
N ARG A 186 -14.12 -7.15 -15.93
CA ARG A 186 -14.13 -8.07 -17.07
C ARG A 186 -13.72 -9.49 -16.69
N ASP A 187 -12.65 -9.65 -15.91
CA ASP A 187 -12.02 -10.96 -15.73
C ASP A 187 -12.71 -11.84 -14.67
N TYR A 188 -13.31 -11.24 -13.64
CA TYR A 188 -13.92 -12.01 -12.54
C TYR A 188 -15.40 -12.26 -12.78
N ALA A 189 -15.81 -13.54 -12.81
CA ALA A 189 -17.19 -13.92 -13.03
C ALA A 189 -18.13 -13.41 -11.92
N ILE A 190 -17.65 -13.30 -10.67
CA ILE A 190 -18.40 -12.68 -9.58
C ILE A 190 -18.78 -11.21 -9.85
N ASN A 191 -18.13 -10.54 -10.80
CA ASN A 191 -18.42 -9.16 -11.14
C ASN A 191 -19.51 -9.01 -12.21
N HIS A 192 -19.85 -10.01 -13.03
CA HIS A 192 -20.71 -9.78 -14.21
C HIS A 192 -22.19 -9.53 -13.92
N ASN A 193 -22.75 -10.17 -12.88
CA ASN A 193 -24.19 -10.11 -12.56
C ASN A 193 -24.47 -9.63 -11.14
N ARG A 194 -23.63 -8.72 -10.64
CA ARG A 194 -23.75 -8.15 -9.29
C ARG A 194 -24.84 -7.06 -9.22
N PRO A 195 -25.51 -6.87 -8.07
CA PRO A 195 -26.32 -5.69 -7.79
C PRO A 195 -25.64 -4.36 -8.20
N LYS A 196 -26.42 -3.41 -8.72
CA LYS A 196 -25.90 -2.15 -9.30
C LYS A 196 -25.16 -1.26 -8.29
N ASN A 197 -25.43 -1.41 -7.00
CA ASN A 197 -24.78 -0.67 -5.93
C ASN A 197 -23.40 -1.22 -5.53
N LEU A 198 -22.95 -2.33 -6.15
CA LEU A 198 -21.66 -2.96 -5.86
C LEU A 198 -20.60 -2.53 -6.88
N ALA A 199 -19.46 -2.04 -6.39
CA ALA A 199 -18.27 -1.87 -7.21
C ALA A 199 -17.64 -3.25 -7.55
N PRO A 200 -16.80 -3.37 -8.58
CA PRO A 200 -16.15 -4.65 -8.87
C PRO A 200 -15.24 -5.07 -7.71
N ALA A 201 -15.28 -6.35 -7.34
CA ALA A 201 -14.26 -6.96 -6.48
C ALA A 201 -12.91 -6.95 -7.21
N LEU A 202 -11.82 -6.61 -6.51
CA LEU A 202 -10.49 -6.42 -7.11
C LEU A 202 -9.49 -7.49 -6.65
N GLY A 203 -8.59 -7.88 -7.55
CA GLY A 203 -7.46 -8.77 -7.30
C GLY A 203 -6.16 -8.02 -7.03
N ARG A 204 -5.02 -8.71 -7.17
CA ARG A 204 -3.68 -8.10 -7.16
C ARG A 204 -3.31 -7.52 -8.52
N TYR A 205 -3.25 -8.37 -9.54
CA TYR A 205 -2.92 -8.05 -10.94
C TYR A 205 -3.56 -9.07 -11.90
N SER A 206 -3.43 -8.88 -13.22
CA SER A 206 -4.04 -9.77 -14.21
C SER A 206 -3.38 -11.15 -14.27
N GLY A 207 -4.19 -12.21 -14.26
CA GLY A 207 -3.71 -13.58 -14.38
C GLY A 207 -2.97 -14.09 -13.14
N ASP A 208 -3.25 -13.49 -11.96
CA ASP A 208 -2.82 -14.06 -10.69
C ASP A 208 -3.34 -15.49 -10.55
N VAL A 209 -2.46 -16.41 -10.16
CA VAL A 209 -2.76 -17.85 -9.99
C VAL A 209 -2.58 -18.31 -8.54
N TYR A 210 -2.23 -17.41 -7.61
CA TYR A 210 -2.06 -17.77 -6.22
C TYR A 210 -3.40 -18.21 -5.60
N PHE A 211 -3.46 -19.47 -5.16
CA PHE A 211 -4.70 -20.17 -4.79
C PHE A 211 -5.75 -20.13 -5.91
N SER A 212 -6.75 -19.26 -5.78
CA SER A 212 -7.85 -19.15 -6.75
C SER A 212 -7.56 -18.09 -7.83
N GLY A 213 -6.48 -17.32 -7.69
CA GLY A 213 -6.35 -16.06 -8.42
C GLY A 213 -7.48 -15.07 -8.06
N GLY A 214 -8.00 -15.22 -6.84
CA GLY A 214 -9.28 -14.67 -6.43
C GLY A 214 -9.25 -13.16 -6.24
N ALA A 215 -10.41 -12.61 -5.92
CA ALA A 215 -10.46 -11.25 -5.41
C ALA A 215 -9.91 -11.22 -3.98
N TYR A 216 -9.34 -10.09 -3.59
CA TYR A 216 -8.76 -9.89 -2.26
C TYR A 216 -9.53 -8.80 -1.54
N TYR A 217 -9.80 -9.03 -0.25
CA TYR A 217 -10.49 -8.01 0.56
C TYR A 217 -9.65 -6.75 0.68
N PHE A 218 -8.35 -6.88 1.00
CA PHE A 218 -7.46 -5.73 1.07
C PHE A 218 -7.42 -4.92 -0.24
N SER A 219 -7.47 -5.57 -1.42
CA SER A 219 -7.45 -4.85 -2.70
C SER A 219 -8.73 -4.06 -2.93
N THR A 220 -9.87 -4.69 -2.63
CA THR A 220 -11.20 -4.07 -2.73
C THR A 220 -11.34 -2.92 -1.72
N LEU A 221 -10.79 -3.09 -0.51
CA LEU A 221 -10.75 -2.06 0.53
C LEU A 221 -9.79 -0.92 0.20
N ALA A 222 -8.64 -1.20 -0.43
CA ALA A 222 -7.70 -0.18 -0.86
C ALA A 222 -8.33 0.78 -1.89
N ALA A 223 -9.13 0.25 -2.82
CA ALA A 223 -9.90 1.08 -3.74
C ALA A 223 -10.95 1.93 -3.01
N ALA A 224 -11.66 1.36 -2.03
CA ALA A 224 -12.59 2.11 -1.19
C ALA A 224 -11.89 3.28 -0.49
N GLU A 225 -10.77 3.00 0.18
CA GLU A 225 -9.97 3.99 0.89
C GLU A 225 -9.44 5.07 -0.04
N PHE A 226 -8.91 4.70 -1.22
CA PHE A 226 -8.46 5.65 -2.22
C PHE A 226 -9.57 6.63 -2.62
N TYR A 227 -10.76 6.11 -2.94
CA TYR A 227 -11.90 6.95 -3.32
C TYR A 227 -12.39 7.85 -2.19
N PHE A 228 -12.40 7.38 -0.93
CA PHE A 228 -12.75 8.24 0.20
C PHE A 228 -11.72 9.35 0.42
N ARG A 229 -10.44 9.04 0.32
CA ARG A 229 -9.38 10.06 0.44
C ARG A 229 -9.46 11.05 -0.72
N LEU A 230 -9.68 10.59 -1.96
CA LEU A 230 -9.86 11.47 -3.11
C LEU A 230 -11.11 12.36 -2.98
N ALA A 231 -12.19 11.83 -2.41
CA ALA A 231 -13.40 12.61 -2.14
C ALA A 231 -13.12 13.78 -1.18
N ALA A 232 -12.25 13.59 -0.18
CA ALA A 232 -11.85 14.64 0.76
C ALA A 232 -11.08 15.78 0.08
N GLU A 233 -10.42 15.50 -1.04
CA GLU A 233 -9.68 16.48 -1.85
C GLU A 233 -10.55 17.22 -2.87
N CYS A 234 -11.83 16.84 -2.99
CA CYS A 234 -12.77 17.39 -3.97
C CYS A 234 -13.84 18.26 -3.29
N THR A 235 -14.56 19.02 -4.11
CA THR A 235 -15.74 19.78 -3.64
C THR A 235 -17.01 19.35 -4.36
N SER A 236 -18.17 19.64 -3.74
CA SER A 236 -19.48 19.55 -4.37
C SER A 236 -19.79 18.17 -4.96
N GLU A 237 -20.15 18.12 -6.24
CA GLU A 237 -20.58 16.91 -6.93
C GLU A 237 -19.48 15.85 -7.07
N LEU A 238 -18.23 16.27 -7.30
CA LEU A 238 -17.10 15.32 -7.40
C LEU A 238 -16.85 14.61 -6.08
N ALA A 239 -16.90 15.34 -4.96
CA ALA A 239 -16.74 14.76 -3.62
C ALA A 239 -17.82 13.70 -3.35
N ARG A 240 -19.08 13.98 -3.71
CA ARG A 240 -20.18 13.02 -3.57
C ARG A 240 -19.98 11.79 -4.45
N THR A 241 -19.65 11.97 -5.73
CA THR A 241 -19.42 10.88 -6.68
C THR A 241 -18.30 9.94 -6.21
N TYR A 242 -17.17 10.48 -5.76
CA TYR A 242 -16.08 9.65 -5.25
C TYR A 242 -16.42 8.98 -3.91
N LYS A 243 -17.14 9.67 -3.02
CA LYS A 243 -17.64 9.05 -1.80
C LYS A 243 -18.59 7.89 -2.10
N GLU A 244 -19.56 8.07 -2.98
CA GLU A 244 -20.48 7.01 -3.44
C GLU A 244 -19.73 5.84 -4.08
N ARG A 245 -18.66 6.13 -4.83
CA ARG A 245 -17.80 5.09 -5.39
C ARG A 245 -17.09 4.28 -4.30
N GLY A 246 -16.54 4.94 -3.28
CA GLY A 246 -15.96 4.27 -2.12
C GLY A 246 -16.99 3.44 -1.34
N ASP A 247 -18.21 3.97 -1.16
CA ASP A 247 -19.33 3.26 -0.53
C ASP A 247 -19.68 1.97 -1.29
N ALA A 248 -19.69 2.01 -2.63
CA ALA A 248 -19.96 0.84 -3.45
C ALA A 248 -18.91 -0.28 -3.29
N PHE A 249 -17.64 0.05 -3.01
CA PHE A 249 -16.61 -0.94 -2.69
C PHE A 249 -16.79 -1.55 -1.29
N LEU A 250 -17.19 -0.75 -0.30
CA LEU A 250 -17.53 -1.28 1.02
C LEU A 250 -18.75 -2.22 0.96
N GLU A 251 -19.74 -1.89 0.14
CA GLU A 251 -20.87 -2.80 -0.12
C GLU A 251 -20.42 -4.11 -0.76
N THR A 252 -19.43 -4.07 -1.68
CA THR A 252 -18.83 -5.29 -2.25
C THR A 252 -18.16 -6.15 -1.20
N VAL A 253 -17.36 -5.53 -0.32
CA VAL A 253 -16.74 -6.23 0.81
C VAL A 253 -17.82 -6.85 1.70
N ARG A 254 -18.86 -6.08 2.07
CA ARG A 254 -19.97 -6.55 2.90
C ARG A 254 -20.72 -7.72 2.25
N TYR A 255 -20.93 -7.68 0.95
CA TYR A 255 -21.65 -8.72 0.20
C TYR A 255 -20.93 -10.07 0.22
N TYR A 256 -19.60 -10.08 0.11
CA TYR A 256 -18.80 -11.30 0.14
C TYR A 256 -18.32 -11.71 1.53
N THR A 257 -18.48 -10.85 2.54
CA THR A 257 -18.20 -11.18 3.94
C THR A 257 -19.26 -12.15 4.47
N PRO A 258 -18.90 -13.33 5.02
CA PRO A 258 -19.86 -14.25 5.59
C PRO A 258 -20.50 -13.71 6.87
N GLN A 259 -21.57 -14.35 7.33
CA GLN A 259 -22.27 -13.98 8.57
C GLN A 259 -21.35 -13.94 9.81
N SER A 260 -20.25 -14.71 9.83
CA SER A 260 -19.27 -14.69 10.92
C SER A 260 -18.47 -13.38 11.00
N GLY A 261 -18.46 -12.57 9.94
CA GLY A 261 -17.65 -11.35 9.83
C GLY A 261 -16.15 -11.62 9.58
N GLU A 262 -15.74 -12.88 9.46
CA GLU A 262 -14.34 -13.23 9.25
C GLU A 262 -13.91 -12.90 7.81
N LEU A 263 -12.72 -12.31 7.66
CA LEU A 263 -12.11 -12.02 6.36
C LEU A 263 -10.91 -12.92 6.13
N SER A 264 -11.03 -13.93 5.26
CA SER A 264 -9.86 -14.64 4.70
C SER A 264 -9.12 -13.74 3.73
N GLU A 265 -7.89 -14.07 3.35
CA GLU A 265 -7.09 -13.28 2.41
C GLU A 265 -7.83 -13.05 1.08
N GLN A 266 -8.38 -14.13 0.51
CA GLN A 266 -9.09 -14.11 -0.77
C GLN A 266 -10.56 -14.53 -0.63
N PHE A 267 -11.34 -14.16 -1.63
CA PHE A 267 -12.59 -14.79 -1.98
C PHE A 267 -12.60 -15.16 -3.47
N ASP A 268 -13.11 -16.35 -3.78
CA ASP A 268 -13.01 -16.97 -5.09
C ASP A 268 -13.68 -16.12 -6.18
N GLN A 269 -12.96 -15.89 -7.28
CA GLN A 269 -13.38 -15.03 -8.39
C GLN A 269 -14.58 -15.55 -9.21
N LYS A 270 -15.08 -16.76 -8.92
CA LYS A 270 -16.28 -17.35 -9.56
C LYS A 270 -17.46 -17.46 -8.62
N THR A 271 -17.22 -17.86 -7.38
CA THR A 271 -18.26 -18.23 -6.40
C THR A 271 -18.39 -17.25 -5.25
N GLY A 272 -17.36 -16.43 -4.98
CA GLY A 272 -17.28 -15.56 -3.82
C GLY A 272 -16.96 -16.29 -2.51
N ALA A 273 -16.65 -17.59 -2.55
CA ALA A 273 -16.31 -18.37 -1.36
C ALA A 273 -14.95 -17.97 -0.80
N GLN A 274 -14.84 -17.85 0.53
CA GLN A 274 -13.60 -17.53 1.24
C GLN A 274 -12.50 -18.58 1.00
N SER A 275 -11.27 -18.14 0.75
CA SER A 275 -10.12 -19.00 0.44
C SER A 275 -8.79 -18.41 0.96
N SER A 276 -7.73 -19.23 0.92
CA SER A 276 -6.38 -18.89 1.44
C SER A 276 -6.36 -18.63 2.96
N ALA A 277 -5.41 -17.83 3.46
CA ALA A 277 -5.17 -17.56 4.87
C ALA A 277 -6.44 -17.04 5.57
N LYS A 278 -6.81 -17.66 6.69
CA LYS A 278 -7.95 -17.24 7.49
C LYS A 278 -7.56 -16.03 8.34
N LYS A 279 -8.47 -15.06 8.48
CA LYS A 279 -8.32 -13.89 9.36
C LYS A 279 -7.00 -13.13 9.12
N LEU A 280 -6.71 -12.81 7.86
CA LEU A 280 -5.49 -12.07 7.54
C LEU A 280 -5.51 -10.69 8.21
N ALA A 281 -4.52 -10.40 9.05
CA ALA A 281 -4.45 -9.16 9.82
C ALA A 281 -4.55 -7.90 8.92
N TRP A 282 -3.94 -7.95 7.73
CA TRP A 282 -3.97 -6.84 6.77
C TRP A 282 -5.39 -6.53 6.28
N ASN A 283 -6.26 -7.52 6.08
CA ASN A 283 -7.65 -7.25 5.68
C ASN A 283 -8.39 -6.41 6.72
N TYR A 284 -8.21 -6.72 8.01
CA TYR A 284 -8.82 -5.94 9.08
C TYR A 284 -8.20 -4.55 9.19
N ALA A 285 -6.88 -4.43 9.01
CA ALA A 285 -6.22 -3.12 8.96
C ALA A 285 -6.76 -2.26 7.81
N SER A 286 -6.86 -2.82 6.59
CA SER A 286 -7.44 -2.13 5.42
C SER A 286 -8.90 -1.77 5.63
N PHE A 287 -9.68 -2.58 6.35
CA PHE A 287 -11.06 -2.24 6.69
C PHE A 287 -11.13 -1.05 7.65
N ILE A 288 -10.30 -1.06 8.69
CA ILE A 288 -10.22 0.03 9.66
C ILE A 288 -9.83 1.34 8.97
N THR A 289 -8.81 1.34 8.11
CA THR A 289 -8.34 2.55 7.43
C THR A 289 -9.34 3.05 6.39
N ALA A 290 -9.99 2.18 5.62
CA ALA A 290 -11.06 2.57 4.70
C ALA A 290 -12.24 3.20 5.43
N VAL A 291 -12.69 2.61 6.55
CA VAL A 291 -13.79 3.16 7.36
C VAL A 291 -13.38 4.47 8.04
N ALA A 292 -12.14 4.60 8.49
CA ALA A 292 -11.63 5.85 9.04
C ALA A 292 -11.62 6.97 7.99
N ALA A 293 -11.14 6.69 6.77
CA ALA A 293 -11.17 7.63 5.65
C ALA A 293 -12.61 8.03 5.29
N ARG A 294 -13.53 7.06 5.25
CA ARG A 294 -14.96 7.33 5.03
C ARG A 294 -15.54 8.26 6.09
N ARG A 295 -15.23 8.02 7.37
CA ARG A 295 -15.72 8.84 8.49
C ARG A 295 -15.16 10.26 8.42
N ALA A 296 -13.91 10.44 8.02
CA ALA A 296 -13.32 11.77 7.88
C ALA A 296 -14.08 12.71 6.91
N LEU A 297 -14.94 12.19 6.04
CA LEU A 297 -15.81 12.94 5.13
C LEU A 297 -17.05 13.59 5.79
N HIS A 298 -17.12 13.66 7.14
CA HIS A 298 -18.23 14.28 7.87
C HIS A 298 -18.50 15.71 7.34
N GLY A 299 -19.69 15.93 6.77
CA GLY A 299 -20.13 17.21 6.22
C GLY A 299 -20.51 17.19 4.73
N LEU A 300 -20.17 16.13 3.98
CA LEU A 300 -20.67 15.94 2.62
C LEU A 300 -22.13 15.47 2.65
N PRO A 301 -23.09 16.18 2.01
CA PRO A 301 -24.48 15.75 1.97
C PRO A 301 -24.61 14.39 1.27
N HIS A 302 -25.57 13.59 1.77
CA HIS A 302 -25.96 12.30 1.19
C HIS A 302 -26.46 12.45 -0.25
#